data_AF-A0A5D9D965-F1
#
_entry.id   AF-A0A5D9D965-F1
#
_cell.length_a   1.000
_cell.length_b   1.000
_cell.length_c   1.000
_cell.angle_alpha   90.00
_cell.angle_beta   90.00
_cell.angle_gamma   90.00
#
_symmetry.space_group_name_H-M   'P 1'
#
loop_
_entity.id
_entity.type
_entity.pdbx_description
1 polymer ?
#
loop_
_entity_poly.entity_id
_entity_poly.type
_entity_poly.pdbx_seq_one_letter_code
_entity_poly.pdbx_strand_id
1 'polypeptide(L)'
;MAELDPALQDEISNLQTRHTALVDAVRNYSGGSIAQATNDLLAAQAQTESTIDERETALLGLIQQQTDKPVPSLMLDFLERIYMRGARRLEHGIDPYSILSVNRGSTKWVWGSQGKLEEIPADTIAYEYSPTTGEPLGHLNEPVSTNEIPECNNWGVNTNEVDRPGGADAFPGGKSGTTADRIVPTSVSDNHFVRQPNNPDNTDADISYYFHFKPQGYEQVQIRVNGFGGSVGATFHAGSETVTWMAPDTTYVRIVPLPDGWYRCEVAGTVVTGGNGSFVHIFIMDGNDNKSFAGDGTSGIDVYWGQLEIRNAPTSPIWTNGSTETRQSDNIQVVADGWQNRRQASLHVEMSVKEGGEKEDNVATLGAGRGNERMVLSKEGQMYVTTPEGSNFNGNSYDLNFHPEFTRYAVSYEEAGSMHMTIDNGANSRSPGAMNGKHLDVTRMTLGTQHTSATDVINGYIRRVHYYPFMMDLADLEALQ
;
A
#
# COMPACT_ATOMS: atom_id res chain seq x y z
N MET A 1 37.96 -77.67 -7.84
CA MET A 1 37.09 -76.50 -8.00
C MET A 1 35.81 -77.03 -8.62
N ALA A 2 34.69 -76.98 -7.89
CA ALA A 2 33.43 -77.46 -8.41
C ALA A 2 33.00 -76.54 -9.56
N GLU A 3 32.80 -77.10 -10.75
CA GLU A 3 32.21 -76.39 -11.88
C GLU A 3 30.81 -75.91 -11.46
N LEU A 4 30.54 -74.63 -11.66
CA LEU A 4 29.21 -74.05 -11.44
C LEU A 4 28.21 -74.79 -12.33
N ASP A 5 27.01 -75.02 -11.81
CA ASP A 5 25.88 -75.57 -12.57
C ASP A 5 25.75 -74.81 -13.90
N PRO A 6 25.80 -75.50 -15.06
CA PRO A 6 25.71 -74.87 -16.38
C PRO A 6 24.52 -73.93 -16.51
N ALA A 7 23.38 -74.25 -15.89
CA ALA A 7 22.19 -73.38 -15.92
C ALA A 7 22.42 -72.04 -15.19
N LEU A 8 23.16 -72.07 -14.07
CA LEU A 8 23.50 -70.87 -13.32
C LEU A 8 24.55 -70.02 -14.06
N GLN A 9 25.44 -70.68 -14.80
CA GLN A 9 26.47 -70.03 -15.61
C GLN A 9 25.86 -69.30 -16.83
N ASP A 10 24.81 -69.88 -17.41
CA ASP A 10 24.02 -69.27 -18.48
C ASP A 10 23.21 -68.06 -17.97
N GLU A 11 22.58 -68.15 -16.79
CA GLU A 11 21.87 -67.01 -16.18
C GLU A 11 22.81 -65.83 -15.88
N ILE A 12 23.99 -66.10 -15.33
CA ILE A 12 24.99 -65.07 -15.03
C ILE A 12 25.48 -64.40 -16.33
N SER A 13 25.76 -65.18 -17.38
CA SER A 13 26.20 -64.64 -18.67
C SER A 13 25.10 -63.77 -19.33
N ASN A 14 23.84 -64.16 -19.17
CA ASN A 14 22.69 -63.39 -19.65
C ASN A 14 22.53 -62.07 -18.88
N LEU A 15 22.69 -62.10 -17.56
CA LEU A 15 22.68 -60.88 -16.72
C LEU A 15 23.82 -59.92 -17.07
N GLN A 16 25.04 -60.42 -17.27
CA GLN A 16 26.18 -59.60 -17.68
C GLN A 16 25.93 -58.94 -19.04
N THR A 17 25.37 -59.68 -19.99
CA THR A 17 25.01 -59.16 -21.32
C THR A 17 23.98 -58.04 -21.21
N ARG A 18 22.92 -58.24 -20.41
CA ARG A 18 21.88 -57.22 -20.17
C ARG A 18 22.42 -55.99 -19.44
N HIS A 19 23.34 -56.17 -18.49
CA HIS A 19 23.98 -55.07 -17.78
C HIS A 19 24.86 -54.23 -18.72
N THR A 20 25.70 -54.87 -19.54
CA THR A 20 26.51 -54.16 -20.54
C THR A 20 25.64 -53.41 -21.54
N ALA A 21 24.56 -54.03 -22.04
CA ALA A 21 23.62 -53.38 -22.94
C ALA A 21 22.92 -52.16 -22.30
N LEU A 22 22.57 -52.25 -21.02
CA LEU A 22 21.99 -51.11 -20.27
C LEU A 22 23.02 -49.99 -20.08
N VAL A 23 24.26 -50.33 -19.71
CA VAL A 23 25.34 -49.35 -19.52
C VAL A 23 25.67 -48.65 -20.83
N ASP A 24 25.70 -49.38 -21.96
CA ASP A 24 25.91 -48.80 -23.27
C ASP A 24 24.71 -47.97 -23.74
N ALA A 25 23.47 -48.39 -23.44
CA ALA A 25 22.28 -47.58 -23.70
C ALA A 25 22.27 -46.28 -22.89
N VAL A 26 22.74 -46.30 -21.64
CA VAL A 26 22.90 -45.11 -20.79
C VAL A 26 24.03 -44.22 -21.28
N ARG A 27 25.19 -44.78 -21.67
CA ARG A 27 26.31 -44.01 -22.22
C ARG A 27 26.00 -43.38 -23.58
N ASN A 28 25.17 -44.04 -24.39
CA ASN A 28 24.77 -43.59 -25.73
C ASN A 28 23.40 -42.89 -25.73
N TYR A 29 22.81 -42.61 -24.57
CA TYR A 29 21.56 -41.86 -24.48
C TYR A 29 21.79 -40.41 -24.89
N SER A 30 21.34 -40.05 -26.09
CA SER A 30 21.44 -38.72 -26.69
C SER A 30 20.15 -37.90 -26.57
N GLY A 31 19.32 -38.18 -25.55
CA GLY A 31 18.29 -37.23 -25.14
C GLY A 31 19.00 -36.02 -24.56
N GLY A 32 18.98 -34.90 -25.31
CA GLY A 32 19.82 -33.71 -25.09
C GLY A 32 20.06 -33.39 -23.63
N SER A 33 21.32 -33.19 -23.26
CA SER A 33 21.68 -32.85 -21.87
C SER A 33 20.80 -31.72 -21.36
N ILE A 34 20.54 -31.67 -20.05
CA ILE A 34 19.84 -30.54 -19.40
C ILE A 34 20.40 -29.21 -19.91
N ALA A 35 21.72 -29.13 -20.14
CA ALA A 35 22.38 -27.95 -20.71
C ALA A 35 21.90 -27.59 -22.13
N GLN A 36 21.66 -28.56 -23.02
CA GLN A 36 21.10 -28.29 -24.35
C GLN A 36 19.66 -27.81 -24.25
N ALA A 37 18.83 -28.46 -23.44
CA ALA A 37 17.45 -28.03 -23.21
C ALA A 37 17.38 -26.62 -22.58
N THR A 38 18.30 -26.30 -21.65
CA THR A 38 18.44 -24.96 -21.08
C THR A 38 18.88 -23.94 -22.14
N ASN A 39 19.84 -24.26 -22.99
CA ASN A 39 20.29 -23.37 -24.06
C ASN A 39 19.20 -23.13 -25.11
N ASP A 40 18.46 -24.18 -25.50
CA ASP A 40 17.34 -24.08 -26.43
C ASP A 40 16.20 -23.25 -25.83
N LEU A 41 15.93 -23.39 -24.52
CA LEU A 41 14.96 -22.56 -23.80
C LEU A 41 15.39 -21.09 -23.75
N LEU A 42 16.66 -20.81 -23.44
CA LEU A 42 17.20 -19.45 -23.43
C LEU A 42 17.17 -18.81 -24.83
N ALA A 43 17.47 -19.58 -25.88
CA ALA A 43 17.39 -19.11 -27.25
C ALA A 43 15.93 -18.83 -27.68
N ALA A 44 15.00 -19.71 -27.30
CA ALA A 44 13.57 -19.53 -27.55
C ALA A 44 12.99 -18.32 -26.79
N GLN A 45 13.45 -18.09 -25.56
CA GLN A 45 13.10 -16.93 -24.77
C GLN A 45 13.60 -15.65 -25.45
N ALA A 46 14.88 -15.57 -25.81
CA ALA A 46 15.46 -14.41 -26.48
C ALA A 46 14.76 -14.11 -27.83
N GLN A 47 14.39 -15.14 -28.59
CA GLN A 47 13.65 -14.97 -29.84
C GLN A 47 12.22 -14.47 -29.61
N THR A 48 11.58 -14.92 -28.54
CA THR A 48 10.23 -14.49 -28.14
C THR A 48 10.25 -13.03 -27.69
N GLU A 49 11.22 -12.64 -26.85
CA GLU A 49 11.46 -11.24 -26.44
C GLU A 49 11.66 -10.34 -27.67
N SER A 50 12.54 -10.70 -28.60
CA SER A 50 12.75 -9.93 -29.84
C SER A 50 11.48 -9.81 -30.70
N THR A 51 10.64 -10.85 -30.76
CA THR A 51 9.40 -10.81 -31.54
C THR A 51 8.34 -9.95 -30.86
N ILE A 52 8.29 -9.95 -29.52
CA ILE A 52 7.45 -9.07 -28.73
C ILE A 52 7.87 -7.62 -28.96
N ASP A 53 9.17 -7.30 -28.84
CA ASP A 53 9.71 -5.96 -29.06
C ASP A 53 9.37 -5.40 -30.45
N GLU A 54 9.49 -6.22 -31.50
CA GLU A 54 9.15 -5.84 -32.88
C GLU A 54 7.65 -5.55 -33.04
N ARG A 55 6.79 -6.40 -32.45
CA ARG A 55 5.34 -6.24 -32.48
C ARG A 55 4.88 -5.05 -31.66
N GLU A 56 5.46 -4.84 -30.50
CA GLU A 56 5.21 -3.66 -29.66
C GLU A 56 5.60 -2.41 -30.41
N THR A 57 6.82 -2.33 -30.97
CA THR A 57 7.28 -1.21 -31.79
C THR A 57 6.30 -0.89 -32.93
N ALA A 58 5.82 -1.92 -33.64
CA ALA A 58 4.83 -1.75 -34.71
C ALA A 58 3.46 -1.27 -34.17
N LEU A 59 3.02 -1.79 -33.03
CA LEU A 59 1.79 -1.38 -32.37
C LEU A 59 1.88 0.06 -31.88
N LEU A 60 3.03 0.51 -31.35
CA LEU A 60 3.22 1.91 -30.98
C LEU A 60 3.12 2.82 -32.19
N GLY A 61 3.72 2.42 -33.31
CA GLY A 61 3.66 3.19 -34.55
C GLY A 61 2.22 3.33 -35.04
N LEU A 62 1.40 2.30 -34.85
CA LEU A 62 -0.04 2.32 -35.12
C LEU A 62 -0.82 3.18 -34.11
N ILE A 63 -0.55 3.06 -32.81
CA ILE A 63 -1.16 3.87 -31.75
C ILE A 63 -0.84 5.34 -32.00
N GLN A 64 0.42 5.71 -32.20
CA GLN A 64 0.84 7.08 -32.50
C GLN A 64 0.22 7.65 -33.80
N GLN A 65 -0.15 6.80 -34.76
CA GLN A 65 -0.85 7.20 -35.98
C GLN A 65 -2.37 7.31 -35.79
N GLN A 66 -2.95 6.65 -34.78
CA GLN A 66 -4.39 6.56 -34.56
C GLN A 66 -4.89 7.28 -33.30
N THR A 67 -3.99 7.72 -32.41
CA THR A 67 -4.36 8.46 -31.21
C THR A 67 -4.21 9.96 -31.43
N ASP A 68 -5.31 10.69 -31.28
CA ASP A 68 -5.28 12.16 -31.17
C ASP A 68 -4.64 12.63 -29.85
N LYS A 69 -4.38 11.70 -28.91
CA LYS A 69 -3.78 11.99 -27.61
C LYS A 69 -2.26 11.85 -27.64
N PRO A 70 -1.53 12.77 -26.97
CA PRO A 70 -0.08 12.68 -26.81
C PRO A 70 0.34 11.40 -26.08
N VAL A 71 1.50 10.85 -26.43
CA VAL A 71 2.09 9.67 -25.78
C VAL A 71 3.11 10.10 -24.72
N PRO A 72 3.06 9.55 -23.49
CA PRO A 72 4.02 9.90 -22.44
C PRO A 72 5.41 9.32 -22.72
N SER A 73 6.46 10.02 -22.26
CA SER A 73 7.83 9.48 -22.24
C SER A 73 8.12 8.64 -21.00
N LEU A 74 7.26 8.69 -19.98
CA LEU A 74 7.27 7.83 -18.81
C LEU A 74 5.83 7.53 -18.42
N MET A 75 5.49 6.25 -18.30
CA MET A 75 4.19 5.78 -17.83
C MET A 75 4.39 4.82 -16.68
N LEU A 76 3.78 5.12 -15.55
CA LEU A 76 3.71 4.25 -14.37
C LEU A 76 2.23 4.05 -14.03
N ASP A 77 1.65 2.94 -14.45
CA ASP A 77 0.29 2.55 -14.07
C ASP A 77 0.37 1.40 -13.06
N PHE A 78 0.09 1.72 -11.78
CA PHE A 78 0.14 0.75 -10.70
C PHE A 78 -1.14 -0.10 -10.59
N LEU A 79 -2.21 0.29 -11.28
CA LEU A 79 -3.47 -0.45 -11.30
C LEU A 79 -3.37 -1.62 -12.28
N GLU A 80 -2.92 -1.32 -13.49
CA GLU A 80 -2.73 -2.31 -14.56
C GLU A 80 -1.35 -2.96 -14.54
N ARG A 81 -0.43 -2.44 -13.71
CA ARG A 81 0.98 -2.84 -13.63
C ARG A 81 1.71 -2.68 -14.98
N ILE A 82 1.41 -1.57 -15.63
CA ILE A 82 1.95 -1.20 -16.94
C ILE A 82 3.00 -0.12 -16.72
N TYR A 83 4.23 -0.41 -17.12
CA TYR A 83 5.37 0.49 -16.98
C TYR A 83 6.05 0.69 -18.33
N MET A 84 6.35 1.95 -18.66
CA MET A 84 7.02 2.31 -19.92
C MET A 84 8.01 3.45 -19.68
N ARG A 85 9.14 3.43 -20.40
CA ARG A 85 10.16 4.48 -20.38
C ARG A 85 10.70 4.75 -21.79
N GLY A 86 10.58 6.00 -22.24
CA GLY A 86 11.10 6.50 -23.50
C GLY A 86 10.00 6.85 -24.51
N ALA A 87 10.15 7.97 -25.22
CA ALA A 87 9.17 8.42 -26.21
C ALA A 87 9.25 7.68 -27.56
N ARG A 88 10.40 7.03 -27.85
CA ARG A 88 10.66 6.30 -29.11
C ARG A 88 10.69 4.77 -28.95
N ARG A 89 10.67 4.30 -27.70
CA ARG A 89 10.65 2.90 -27.28
C ARG A 89 9.66 2.82 -26.13
N LEU A 90 8.39 2.58 -26.43
CA LEU A 90 7.45 2.11 -25.41
C LEU A 90 7.71 0.61 -25.28
N GLU A 91 8.61 0.26 -24.37
CA GLU A 91 8.84 -1.14 -23.96
C GLU A 91 7.76 -1.41 -22.90
N HIS A 92 6.74 -2.19 -23.24
CA HIS A 92 5.66 -2.53 -22.32
C HIS A 92 6.07 -3.72 -21.45
N GLY A 93 5.56 -3.78 -20.21
CA GLY A 93 5.85 -4.91 -19.32
C GLY A 93 7.30 -4.96 -18.82
N ILE A 94 8.03 -3.83 -18.90
CA ILE A 94 9.32 -3.68 -18.27
C ILE A 94 9.19 -3.96 -16.76
N ASP A 95 10.15 -4.69 -16.18
CA ASP A 95 10.28 -4.81 -14.73
C ASP A 95 10.33 -3.40 -14.11
N PRO A 96 9.35 -3.02 -13.26
CA PRO A 96 9.29 -1.69 -12.71
C PRO A 96 10.59 -1.28 -12.01
N TYR A 97 11.36 -2.21 -11.42
CA TYR A 97 12.62 -1.88 -10.74
C TYR A 97 13.76 -1.43 -11.69
N SER A 98 13.59 -1.60 -13.00
CA SER A 98 14.51 -1.03 -14.00
C SER A 98 14.19 0.43 -14.37
N ILE A 99 13.03 0.92 -13.94
CA ILE A 99 12.54 2.30 -14.17
C ILE A 99 12.52 3.07 -12.84
N LEU A 100 12.00 2.46 -11.78
CA LEU A 100 11.83 3.06 -10.47
C LEU A 100 12.57 2.30 -9.38
N SER A 101 12.82 2.98 -8.27
CA SER A 101 13.29 2.39 -7.02
C SER A 101 12.24 2.65 -5.94
N VAL A 102 12.05 1.67 -5.06
CA VAL A 102 11.27 1.83 -3.83
C VAL A 102 12.25 1.74 -2.68
N ASN A 103 12.36 2.81 -1.91
CA ASN A 103 13.19 2.80 -0.70
C ASN A 103 12.24 2.79 0.51
N ARG A 104 12.16 1.64 1.18
CA ARG A 104 11.42 1.45 2.42
C ARG A 104 12.19 0.46 3.27
N GLY A 105 12.83 0.94 4.33
CA GLY A 105 13.70 0.15 5.22
C GLY A 105 12.99 -0.87 6.13
N SER A 106 11.73 -1.21 5.87
CA SER A 106 10.95 -2.17 6.66
C SER A 106 9.94 -2.92 5.80
N THR A 107 9.43 -4.05 6.31
CA THR A 107 8.24 -4.69 5.72
C THR A 107 6.99 -3.84 5.95
N LYS A 108 5.92 -4.13 5.21
CA LYS A 108 4.58 -3.59 5.47
C LYS A 108 3.50 -4.55 5.00
N TRP A 109 2.25 -4.29 5.31
CA TRP A 109 1.14 -5.21 5.03
C TRP A 109 0.12 -4.60 4.07
N VAL A 110 -0.37 -5.40 3.13
CA VAL A 110 -1.43 -5.00 2.18
C VAL A 110 -2.46 -6.10 2.02
N TRP A 111 -3.68 -5.75 1.65
CA TRP A 111 -4.64 -6.72 1.14
C TRP A 111 -4.26 -7.15 -0.28
N GLY A 112 -3.95 -8.44 -0.45
CA GLY A 112 -3.64 -9.04 -1.73
C GLY A 112 -4.89 -9.32 -2.57
N SER A 113 -4.69 -9.62 -3.85
CA SER A 113 -5.77 -9.90 -4.83
C SER A 113 -6.71 -11.05 -4.46
N GLN A 114 -6.30 -11.90 -3.51
CA GLN A 114 -7.07 -13.04 -3.03
C GLN A 114 -7.82 -12.74 -1.72
N GLY A 115 -7.92 -11.47 -1.32
CA GLY A 115 -8.59 -11.07 -0.08
C GLY A 115 -7.85 -11.52 1.19
N LYS A 116 -6.53 -11.70 1.11
CA LYS A 116 -5.69 -12.06 2.27
C LYS A 116 -4.75 -10.93 2.58
N LEU A 117 -4.52 -10.69 3.87
CA LEU A 117 -3.53 -9.73 4.32
C LEU A 117 -2.13 -10.35 4.18
N GLU A 118 -1.26 -9.71 3.41
CA GLU A 118 0.05 -10.21 2.97
C GLU A 118 1.19 -9.26 3.41
N GLU A 119 2.32 -9.84 3.83
CA GLU A 119 3.54 -9.08 4.18
C GLU A 119 4.37 -8.80 2.92
N ILE A 120 4.61 -7.53 2.66
CA ILE A 120 5.42 -7.03 1.56
C ILE A 120 6.84 -6.72 2.07
N PRO A 121 7.89 -7.33 1.48
CA PRO A 121 9.29 -7.11 1.89
C PRO A 121 9.74 -5.65 1.82
N ALA A 122 10.83 -5.30 2.52
CA ALA A 122 11.50 -4.01 2.35
C ALA A 122 11.87 -3.74 0.88
N ASP A 123 11.94 -2.46 0.50
CA ASP A 123 12.33 -2.00 -0.84
C ASP A 123 11.54 -2.60 -2.01
N THR A 124 10.28 -2.96 -1.77
CA THR A 124 9.37 -3.49 -2.80
C THR A 124 8.07 -2.70 -2.93
N ILE A 125 7.56 -2.66 -4.17
CA ILE A 125 6.25 -2.09 -4.50
C ILE A 125 5.16 -2.88 -3.78
N ALA A 126 4.30 -2.17 -3.06
CA ALA A 126 3.18 -2.75 -2.33
C ALA A 126 1.86 -2.50 -3.06
N TYR A 127 1.48 -3.43 -3.93
CA TYR A 127 0.19 -3.40 -4.61
C TYR A 127 -0.91 -3.85 -3.66
N GLU A 128 -1.87 -2.97 -3.42
CA GLU A 128 -3.02 -3.28 -2.57
C GLU A 128 -4.31 -3.39 -3.38
N TYR A 129 -5.18 -4.27 -2.92
CA TYR A 129 -6.49 -4.54 -3.48
C TYR A 129 -7.56 -4.24 -2.44
N SER A 130 -8.72 -3.79 -2.89
CA SER A 130 -9.88 -3.65 -2.02
C SER A 130 -10.24 -5.03 -1.45
N PRO A 131 -10.26 -5.20 -0.11
CA PRO A 131 -10.61 -6.49 0.51
C PRO A 131 -12.07 -6.88 0.28
N THR A 132 -12.92 -5.95 -0.16
CA THR A 132 -14.36 -6.15 -0.40
C THR A 132 -14.68 -6.39 -1.87
N THR A 133 -14.08 -5.60 -2.77
CA THR A 133 -14.39 -5.66 -4.21
C THR A 133 -13.34 -6.43 -5.02
N GLY A 134 -12.14 -6.64 -4.47
CA GLY A 134 -11.01 -7.23 -5.18
C GLY A 134 -10.40 -6.32 -6.24
N GLU A 135 -10.85 -5.07 -6.36
CA GLU A 135 -10.32 -4.10 -7.32
C GLU A 135 -8.93 -3.60 -6.90
N PRO A 136 -8.01 -3.37 -7.85
CA PRO A 136 -6.70 -2.80 -7.55
C PRO A 136 -6.85 -1.35 -7.05
N LEU A 137 -6.13 -1.02 -5.97
CA LEU A 137 -6.08 0.33 -5.41
C LEU A 137 -4.84 1.11 -5.86
N GLY A 138 -3.78 0.42 -6.26
CA GLY A 138 -2.51 1.00 -6.71
C GLY A 138 -1.35 0.60 -5.81
N HIS A 139 -0.25 1.36 -5.86
CA HIS A 139 0.82 1.24 -4.87
C HIS A 139 0.42 1.99 -3.60
N LEU A 140 0.26 1.28 -2.49
CA LEU A 140 0.11 1.89 -1.18
C LEU A 140 1.41 2.66 -0.87
N ASN A 141 1.35 3.96 -0.64
CA ASN A 141 2.46 4.82 -0.20
C ASN A 141 2.12 5.35 1.18
N GLU A 142 3.02 5.24 2.15
CA GLU A 142 2.75 5.66 3.51
C GLU A 142 3.94 6.36 4.18
N PRO A 143 3.68 7.37 5.03
CA PRO A 143 4.68 7.98 5.89
C PRO A 143 5.22 6.97 6.91
N VAL A 144 6.29 7.35 7.62
CA VAL A 144 6.78 6.60 8.78
C VAL A 144 5.67 6.50 9.82
N SER A 145 5.56 5.36 10.49
CA SER A 145 4.61 5.22 11.59
C SER A 145 5.05 4.18 12.59
N THR A 146 4.59 4.32 13.83
CA THR A 146 4.89 3.42 14.94
C THR A 146 3.60 2.89 15.50
N ASN A 147 3.52 1.58 15.72
CA ASN A 147 2.47 1.03 16.56
C ASN A 147 2.90 1.15 18.03
N GLU A 148 2.23 2.03 18.75
CA GLU A 148 2.49 2.33 20.16
C GLU A 148 2.04 1.20 21.11
N ILE A 149 1.36 0.18 20.59
CA ILE A 149 0.97 -1.01 21.35
C ILE A 149 2.10 -2.03 21.31
N PRO A 150 2.75 -2.39 22.43
CA PRO A 150 3.89 -3.31 22.41
C PRO A 150 3.54 -4.76 22.02
N GLU A 151 2.29 -5.16 22.21
CA GLU A 151 1.78 -6.49 21.86
C GLU A 151 0.44 -6.35 21.12
N CYS A 152 0.49 -6.12 19.81
CA CYS A 152 -0.68 -5.80 18.99
C CYS A 152 -1.75 -6.90 19.00
N ASN A 153 -1.37 -8.14 19.27
CA ASN A 153 -2.28 -9.29 19.30
C ASN A 153 -2.37 -9.95 20.69
N ASN A 154 -2.19 -9.16 21.75
CA ASN A 154 -2.50 -9.57 23.11
C ASN A 154 -3.51 -8.62 23.75
N TRP A 155 -4.50 -9.19 24.40
CA TRP A 155 -5.66 -8.48 24.94
C TRP A 155 -5.76 -8.70 26.45
N GLY A 156 -5.65 -7.62 27.21
CA GLY A 156 -5.88 -7.63 28.65
C GLY A 156 -7.36 -7.83 28.94
N VAL A 157 -7.68 -8.74 29.87
CA VAL A 157 -9.05 -9.11 30.23
C VAL A 157 -9.27 -9.11 31.74
N ASN A 158 -10.52 -8.91 32.15
CA ASN A 158 -11.00 -9.23 33.49
C ASN A 158 -11.85 -10.51 33.40
N THR A 159 -11.43 -11.58 34.07
CA THR A 159 -12.11 -12.89 34.00
C THR A 159 -13.46 -12.92 34.72
N ASN A 160 -13.81 -11.88 35.47
CA ASN A 160 -15.17 -11.73 36.00
C ASN A 160 -16.14 -11.17 34.96
N GLU A 161 -15.62 -10.55 33.90
CA GLU A 161 -16.41 -9.86 32.87
C GLU A 161 -16.41 -10.67 31.58
N VAL A 162 -15.26 -11.21 31.15
CA VAL A 162 -15.15 -11.98 29.90
C VAL A 162 -14.36 -13.27 30.07
N ASP A 163 -14.74 -14.29 29.30
CA ASP A 163 -14.05 -15.56 29.16
C ASP A 163 -13.25 -15.63 27.85
N ARG A 164 -12.19 -16.45 27.85
CA ARG A 164 -11.34 -16.74 26.67
C ARG A 164 -11.32 -18.25 26.40
N PRO A 165 -12.38 -18.82 25.81
CA PRO A 165 -12.50 -20.27 25.62
C PRO A 165 -11.55 -20.83 24.53
N GLY A 166 -10.91 -19.96 23.73
CA GLY A 166 -10.14 -20.35 22.56
C GLY A 166 -11.04 -20.69 21.35
N GLY A 167 -10.45 -21.27 20.31
CA GLY A 167 -11.19 -21.67 19.10
C GLY A 167 -11.70 -20.50 18.26
N ALA A 168 -11.00 -19.37 18.28
CA ALA A 168 -11.29 -18.24 17.40
C ALA A 168 -11.14 -18.64 15.94
N ASP A 169 -11.94 -18.02 15.06
CA ASP A 169 -11.79 -18.21 13.64
C ASP A 169 -10.45 -17.62 13.16
N ALA A 170 -9.89 -18.20 12.09
CA ALA A 170 -8.69 -17.67 11.49
C ALA A 170 -8.96 -16.29 10.86
N PHE A 171 -8.05 -15.35 11.07
CA PHE A 171 -8.02 -14.09 10.33
C PHE A 171 -7.55 -14.36 8.88
N PRO A 172 -8.13 -13.69 7.86
CA PRO A 172 -7.73 -13.90 6.47
C PRO A 172 -6.32 -13.37 6.18
N GLY A 173 -5.32 -14.24 6.37
CA GLY A 173 -3.90 -13.89 6.24
C GLY A 173 -3.31 -13.39 7.56
N GLY A 174 -2.45 -12.37 7.48
CA GLY A 174 -1.78 -11.78 8.65
C GLY A 174 -0.48 -12.49 9.05
N LYS A 175 0.02 -12.19 10.26
CA LYS A 175 1.31 -12.72 10.71
C LYS A 175 1.28 -14.24 10.84
N SER A 176 2.30 -14.90 10.31
CA SER A 176 2.40 -16.36 10.38
C SER A 176 2.59 -16.80 11.84
N GLY A 177 1.86 -17.84 12.24
CA GLY A 177 1.97 -18.45 13.58
C GLY A 177 1.16 -17.75 14.67
N THR A 178 0.27 -16.82 14.32
CA THR A 178 -0.57 -16.09 15.26
C THR A 178 -2.05 -16.40 15.01
N THR A 179 -2.87 -16.28 16.05
CA THR A 179 -4.31 -16.54 15.99
C THR A 179 -5.08 -15.38 16.60
N ALA A 180 -6.33 -15.21 16.18
CA ALA A 180 -7.27 -14.36 16.88
C ALA A 180 -7.59 -14.90 18.28
N ASP A 181 -8.16 -14.03 19.12
CA ASP A 181 -8.69 -14.38 20.44
C ASP A 181 -10.22 -14.35 20.44
N ARG A 182 -10.83 -15.45 20.90
CA ARG A 182 -12.26 -15.53 21.16
C ARG A 182 -12.54 -14.91 22.53
N ILE A 183 -13.39 -13.90 22.58
CA ILE A 183 -13.83 -13.21 23.79
C ILE A 183 -15.34 -13.39 23.96
N VAL A 184 -15.76 -13.90 25.12
CA VAL A 184 -17.17 -14.19 25.44
C VAL A 184 -17.58 -13.44 26.70
N PRO A 185 -18.58 -12.54 26.66
CA PRO A 185 -19.18 -11.96 27.86
C PRO A 185 -19.68 -13.02 28.84
N THR A 186 -19.33 -12.88 30.11
CA THR A 186 -19.86 -13.71 31.19
C THR A 186 -21.31 -13.33 31.51
N SER A 187 -21.98 -14.10 32.37
CA SER A 187 -23.34 -13.80 32.82
C SER A 187 -23.44 -12.70 33.89
N VAL A 188 -22.33 -12.03 34.22
CA VAL A 188 -22.33 -10.92 35.19
C VAL A 188 -22.85 -9.65 34.50
N SER A 189 -23.78 -8.95 35.16
CA SER A 189 -24.29 -7.67 34.65
C SER A 189 -23.31 -6.53 34.91
N ASP A 190 -22.27 -6.41 34.08
CA ASP A 190 -21.26 -5.35 34.13
C ASP A 190 -20.77 -5.01 32.71
N ASN A 191 -19.78 -4.13 32.58
CA ASN A 191 -19.16 -3.83 31.29
C ASN A 191 -18.33 -5.02 30.82
N HIS A 192 -18.52 -5.45 29.58
CA HIS A 192 -17.73 -6.52 28.98
C HIS A 192 -16.74 -5.93 27.99
N PHE A 193 -15.43 -6.05 28.25
CA PHE A 193 -14.41 -5.49 27.38
C PHE A 193 -13.10 -6.25 27.40
N VAL A 194 -12.30 -5.99 26.38
CA VAL A 194 -10.85 -6.21 26.40
C VAL A 194 -10.12 -4.89 26.31
N ARG A 195 -8.84 -4.87 26.68
CA ARG A 195 -8.03 -3.65 26.62
C ARG A 195 -6.60 -3.89 26.16
N GLN A 196 -6.00 -2.86 25.58
CA GLN A 196 -4.58 -2.80 25.26
C GLN A 196 -3.95 -1.59 25.95
N PRO A 197 -2.66 -1.66 26.31
CA PRO A 197 -1.96 -0.50 26.85
C PRO A 197 -1.94 0.62 25.81
N ASN A 198 -2.10 1.85 26.29
CA ASN A 198 -1.91 3.08 25.55
C ASN A 198 -0.69 3.79 26.14
N ASN A 199 0.51 3.41 25.71
CA ASN A 199 1.76 3.97 26.22
C ASN A 199 2.63 4.39 25.02
N PRO A 200 2.97 5.68 24.87
CA PRO A 200 2.80 6.77 25.84
C PRO A 200 1.35 7.23 26.02
N ASP A 201 1.06 7.87 27.16
CA ASP A 201 -0.19 8.64 27.31
C ASP A 201 -0.21 9.70 26.20
N ASN A 202 -1.23 9.63 25.36
CA ASN A 202 -1.38 10.42 24.15
C ASN A 202 -2.25 11.67 24.37
N THR A 203 -2.39 12.13 25.62
CA THR A 203 -3.06 13.40 25.94
C THR A 203 -2.47 14.55 25.10
N ASP A 204 -3.36 15.36 24.54
CA ASP A 204 -3.13 16.45 23.59
C ASP A 204 -2.50 16.04 22.25
N ALA A 205 -2.51 14.74 21.91
CA ALA A 205 -2.02 14.25 20.63
C ALA A 205 -3.15 13.82 19.69
N ASP A 206 -2.90 14.01 18.39
CA ASP A 206 -3.68 13.41 17.33
C ASP A 206 -3.33 11.93 17.20
N ILE A 207 -4.34 11.07 17.31
CA ILE A 207 -4.15 9.63 17.24
C ILE A 207 -5.09 8.97 16.26
N SER A 208 -4.74 7.76 15.87
CA SER A 208 -5.61 6.81 15.21
C SER A 208 -5.46 5.45 15.87
N TYR A 209 -6.58 4.77 16.05
CA TYR A 209 -6.61 3.41 16.54
C TYR A 209 -7.49 2.56 15.63
N TYR A 210 -7.05 1.35 15.35
CA TYR A 210 -7.91 0.35 14.76
C TYR A 210 -7.63 -1.04 15.33
N PHE A 211 -8.63 -1.90 15.15
CA PHE A 211 -8.50 -3.33 15.39
C PHE A 211 -9.40 -4.11 14.43
N HIS A 212 -9.23 -5.42 14.41
CA HIS A 212 -10.06 -6.32 13.62
C HIS A 212 -10.95 -7.14 14.54
N PHE A 213 -12.22 -7.30 14.17
CA PHE A 213 -13.11 -8.20 14.88
C PHE A 213 -14.02 -8.97 13.94
N LYS A 214 -14.50 -10.11 14.43
CA LYS A 214 -15.53 -10.92 13.76
C LYS A 214 -16.65 -11.21 14.77
N PRO A 215 -17.92 -10.92 14.43
CA PRO A 215 -19.05 -11.30 15.27
C PRO A 215 -19.13 -12.79 15.50
N GLN A 216 -19.35 -13.20 16.75
CA GLN A 216 -19.63 -14.58 17.15
C GLN A 216 -20.91 -14.62 17.99
N GLY A 217 -21.94 -13.89 17.55
CA GLY A 217 -23.22 -13.69 18.25
C GLY A 217 -23.45 -12.26 18.73
N TYR A 218 -22.38 -11.50 19.00
CA TYR A 218 -22.45 -10.05 19.23
C TYR A 218 -21.92 -9.29 18.01
N GLU A 219 -22.74 -8.40 17.46
CA GLU A 219 -22.43 -7.65 16.23
C GLU A 219 -21.91 -6.23 16.50
N GLN A 220 -21.93 -5.79 17.76
CA GLN A 220 -21.61 -4.42 18.13
C GLN A 220 -20.39 -4.35 19.06
N VAL A 221 -19.50 -3.42 18.76
CA VAL A 221 -18.29 -3.13 19.54
C VAL A 221 -18.09 -1.63 19.70
N GLN A 222 -17.60 -1.20 20.86
CA GLN A 222 -17.25 0.20 21.10
C GLN A 222 -15.78 0.35 21.43
N ILE A 223 -15.09 1.23 20.69
CA ILE A 223 -13.73 1.65 21.01
C ILE A 223 -13.79 2.86 21.94
N ARG A 224 -12.96 2.88 22.98
CA ARG A 224 -12.62 4.09 23.75
C ARG A 224 -11.12 4.17 24.02
N VAL A 225 -10.49 5.25 23.56
CA VAL A 225 -9.07 5.54 23.78
C VAL A 225 -8.91 6.41 25.03
N ASN A 226 -7.92 6.13 25.88
CA ASN A 226 -7.75 6.77 27.19
C ASN A 226 -8.89 6.48 28.18
N GLY A 227 -9.11 5.19 28.43
CA GLY A 227 -9.99 4.72 29.51
C GLY A 227 -11.47 4.67 29.15
N PHE A 228 -12.31 4.35 30.15
CA PHE A 228 -13.77 4.22 30.00
C PHE A 228 -14.45 5.52 29.58
N GLY A 229 -13.86 6.68 29.91
CA GLY A 229 -14.36 8.00 29.58
C GLY A 229 -13.72 8.61 28.33
N GLY A 230 -12.94 7.83 27.59
CA GLY A 230 -12.12 8.27 26.47
C GLY A 230 -12.78 9.27 25.52
N SER A 231 -12.04 10.32 25.16
CA SER A 231 -12.53 11.43 24.34
C SER A 231 -12.52 11.12 22.83
N VAL A 232 -11.78 10.08 22.43
CA VAL A 232 -11.79 9.50 21.08
C VAL A 232 -12.34 8.08 21.14
N GLY A 233 -13.33 7.77 20.29
CA GLY A 233 -14.02 6.49 20.31
C GLY A 233 -15.29 6.48 19.48
N ALA A 234 -15.78 5.29 19.17
CA ALA A 234 -17.02 5.09 18.42
C ALA A 234 -17.62 3.71 18.69
N THR A 235 -18.93 3.58 18.47
CA THR A 235 -19.64 2.28 18.46
C THR A 235 -19.89 1.86 17.02
N PHE A 236 -19.48 0.65 16.68
CA PHE A 236 -19.59 0.07 15.35
C PHE A 236 -20.54 -1.11 15.36
N HIS A 237 -21.31 -1.27 14.29
CA HIS A 237 -22.23 -2.38 14.07
C HIS A 237 -21.82 -3.16 12.83
N ALA A 238 -21.40 -4.42 13.01
CA ALA A 238 -21.15 -5.36 11.92
C ALA A 238 -22.46 -5.73 11.20
N GLY A 239 -22.37 -6.13 9.94
CA GLY A 239 -23.54 -6.46 9.12
C GLY A 239 -24.27 -5.24 8.54
N SER A 240 -24.62 -4.24 9.36
CA SER A 240 -25.16 -2.97 8.86
C SER A 240 -24.09 -1.98 8.42
N GLU A 241 -22.84 -2.17 8.88
CA GLU A 241 -21.70 -1.30 8.57
C GLU A 241 -21.92 0.16 9.01
N THR A 242 -22.62 0.33 10.13
CA THR A 242 -23.00 1.65 10.66
C THR A 242 -22.24 2.01 11.94
N VAL A 243 -22.08 3.31 12.18
CA VAL A 243 -21.60 3.88 13.45
C VAL A 243 -22.80 4.46 14.21
N THR A 244 -23.06 3.98 15.43
CA THR A 244 -24.23 4.39 16.25
C THR A 244 -23.90 5.47 17.27
N TRP A 245 -22.61 5.64 17.59
CA TRP A 245 -22.13 6.65 18.55
C TRP A 245 -20.69 7.07 18.22
N MET A 246 -20.37 8.34 18.49
CA MET A 246 -19.03 8.90 18.41
C MET A 246 -18.72 9.68 19.69
N ALA A 247 -17.48 9.59 20.17
CA ALA A 247 -16.99 10.42 21.25
C ALA A 247 -16.75 11.87 20.77
N PRO A 248 -16.78 12.88 21.67
CA PRO A 248 -16.78 14.30 21.30
C PRO A 248 -15.61 14.74 20.42
N ASP A 249 -14.42 14.17 20.61
CA ASP A 249 -13.18 14.60 19.94
C ASP A 249 -12.75 13.63 18.83
N THR A 250 -13.66 12.75 18.41
CA THR A 250 -13.45 11.85 17.28
C THR A 250 -13.73 12.60 15.98
N THR A 251 -12.72 12.70 15.12
CA THR A 251 -12.79 13.40 13.82
C THR A 251 -12.92 12.43 12.65
N TYR A 252 -12.56 11.16 12.86
CA TYR A 252 -12.60 10.11 11.84
C TYR A 252 -13.17 8.82 12.42
N VAL A 253 -14.08 8.19 11.69
CA VAL A 253 -14.60 6.85 12.01
C VAL A 253 -14.80 6.05 10.73
N ARG A 254 -14.44 4.77 10.76
CA ARG A 254 -14.70 3.87 9.63
C ARG A 254 -14.87 2.44 10.09
N ILE A 255 -15.85 1.75 9.50
CA ILE A 255 -15.95 0.29 9.54
C ILE A 255 -15.75 -0.22 8.11
N VAL A 256 -14.83 -1.18 7.95
CA VAL A 256 -14.53 -1.80 6.66
C VAL A 256 -14.83 -3.28 6.78
N PRO A 257 -15.81 -3.82 6.02
CA PRO A 257 -15.99 -5.26 5.94
C PRO A 257 -14.76 -5.90 5.29
N LEU A 258 -14.40 -7.08 5.76
CA LEU A 258 -13.26 -7.87 5.30
C LEU A 258 -13.72 -9.30 4.96
N PRO A 259 -12.89 -10.08 4.25
CA PRO A 259 -13.18 -11.47 3.96
C PRO A 259 -13.46 -12.30 5.22
N ASP A 260 -14.18 -13.40 5.03
CA ASP A 260 -14.53 -14.36 6.08
C ASP A 260 -15.33 -13.78 7.26
N GLY A 261 -16.05 -12.67 7.03
CA GLY A 261 -16.94 -12.03 8.03
C GLY A 261 -16.21 -11.17 9.06
N TRP A 262 -14.93 -10.87 8.82
CA TRP A 262 -14.16 -9.94 9.63
C TRP A 262 -14.50 -8.49 9.29
N TYR A 263 -14.20 -7.59 10.22
CA TYR A 263 -14.35 -6.15 10.05
C TYR A 263 -13.13 -5.45 10.63
N ARG A 264 -12.70 -4.36 10.00
CA ARG A 264 -11.73 -3.42 10.57
C ARG A 264 -12.47 -2.17 11.04
N CYS A 265 -12.32 -1.84 12.31
CA CYS A 265 -12.93 -0.65 12.93
C CYS A 265 -11.84 0.37 13.25
N GLU A 266 -12.02 1.59 12.74
CA GLU A 266 -11.03 2.67 12.82
C GLU A 266 -11.64 3.89 13.49
N VAL A 267 -10.89 4.51 14.38
CA VAL A 267 -11.18 5.84 14.95
C VAL A 267 -9.94 6.71 14.85
N ALA A 268 -10.11 8.01 14.64
CA ALA A 268 -9.05 9.00 14.82
C ALA A 268 -9.63 10.28 15.44
N GLY A 269 -8.77 11.03 16.12
CA GLY A 269 -9.16 12.25 16.81
C GLY A 269 -8.04 12.80 17.69
N THR A 270 -8.30 13.96 18.29
CA THR A 270 -7.39 14.59 19.24
C THR A 270 -7.78 14.18 20.65
N VAL A 271 -6.84 13.61 21.40
CA VAL A 271 -7.13 13.16 22.77
C VAL A 271 -7.02 14.33 23.74
N VAL A 272 -8.12 15.03 24.02
CA VAL A 272 -8.10 16.26 24.85
C VAL A 272 -8.26 16.01 26.36
N THR A 273 -8.62 14.80 26.78
CA THR A 273 -8.81 14.49 28.21
C THR A 273 -8.01 13.24 28.59
N GLY A 274 -7.08 13.38 29.54
CA GLY A 274 -6.42 12.26 30.22
C GLY A 274 -7.38 11.53 31.15
N GLY A 275 -8.32 10.76 30.59
CA GLY A 275 -9.33 10.03 31.35
C GLY A 275 -8.73 8.79 32.03
N ASN A 276 -8.42 8.85 33.34
CA ASN A 276 -8.18 7.72 34.26
C ASN A 276 -7.79 6.36 33.63
N GLY A 277 -6.67 6.31 32.89
CA GLY A 277 -6.07 5.05 32.44
C GLY A 277 -5.44 5.12 31.05
N SER A 278 -4.17 4.72 31.00
CA SER A 278 -3.36 4.52 29.78
C SER A 278 -3.78 3.23 29.06
N PHE A 279 -5.05 3.13 28.62
CA PHE A 279 -5.58 1.97 27.91
C PHE A 279 -6.55 2.35 26.79
N VAL A 280 -6.50 1.58 25.71
CA VAL A 280 -7.59 1.49 24.73
C VAL A 280 -8.51 0.36 25.14
N HIS A 281 -9.80 0.64 25.29
CA HIS A 281 -10.84 -0.35 25.63
C HIS A 281 -11.66 -0.68 24.39
N ILE A 282 -11.97 -1.96 24.22
CA ILE A 282 -12.93 -2.47 23.25
C ILE A 282 -14.04 -3.13 24.05
N PHE A 283 -15.17 -2.44 24.15
CA PHE A 283 -16.38 -2.97 24.77
C PHE A 283 -17.13 -3.83 23.76
N ILE A 284 -17.59 -4.99 24.22
CA ILE A 284 -18.65 -5.74 23.56
C ILE A 284 -19.97 -5.08 23.95
N MET A 285 -20.86 -4.89 22.99
CA MET A 285 -22.16 -4.24 23.22
C MET A 285 -23.28 -5.25 22.99
N ASP A 286 -24.39 -5.11 23.72
CA ASP A 286 -25.62 -5.83 23.42
C ASP A 286 -26.32 -5.26 22.17
N GLY A 287 -27.42 -5.88 21.74
CA GLY A 287 -28.21 -5.41 20.60
C GLY A 287 -28.97 -4.10 20.82
N ASN A 288 -28.80 -3.45 21.98
CA ASN A 288 -29.48 -2.22 22.39
C ASN A 288 -28.49 -1.08 22.70
N ASP A 289 -27.27 -1.14 22.15
CA ASP A 289 -26.18 -0.17 22.38
C ASP A 289 -25.75 -0.05 23.86
N ASN A 290 -25.97 -1.07 24.69
CA ASN A 290 -25.46 -1.10 26.06
C ASN A 290 -24.16 -1.89 26.14
N LYS A 291 -23.13 -1.27 26.75
CA LYS A 291 -21.89 -1.96 27.11
C LYS A 291 -22.00 -2.77 28.41
N SER A 292 -23.01 -2.47 29.23
CA SER A 292 -23.28 -3.19 30.48
C SER A 292 -24.56 -3.99 30.34
N PHE A 293 -24.40 -5.31 30.39
CA PHE A 293 -25.47 -6.29 30.23
C PHE A 293 -25.03 -7.60 30.88
N ALA A 294 -25.90 -8.60 30.96
CA ALA A 294 -25.51 -9.96 31.33
C ALA A 294 -25.38 -10.79 30.06
N GLY A 295 -24.17 -11.29 29.79
CA GLY A 295 -23.90 -12.18 28.66
C GLY A 295 -24.60 -13.54 28.77
N ASP A 296 -24.72 -14.24 27.64
CA ASP A 296 -25.25 -15.60 27.59
C ASP A 296 -24.18 -16.68 27.87
N GLY A 297 -22.91 -16.29 28.06
CA GLY A 297 -21.78 -17.16 28.29
C GLY A 297 -21.36 -18.01 27.07
N THR A 298 -21.88 -17.71 25.87
CA THR A 298 -21.62 -18.48 24.65
C THR A 298 -21.30 -17.59 23.45
N SER A 299 -22.12 -16.57 23.21
CA SER A 299 -21.93 -15.58 22.16
C SER A 299 -20.76 -14.68 22.50
N GLY A 300 -20.04 -14.20 21.49
CA GLY A 300 -18.85 -13.40 21.68
C GLY A 300 -18.44 -12.64 20.44
N ILE A 301 -17.15 -12.33 20.40
CA ILE A 301 -16.43 -11.81 19.23
C ILE A 301 -15.08 -12.52 19.13
N ASP A 302 -14.54 -12.62 17.91
CA ASP A 302 -13.11 -12.84 17.71
C ASP A 302 -12.43 -11.49 17.51
N VAL A 303 -11.27 -11.28 18.14
CA VAL A 303 -10.47 -10.06 18.02
C VAL A 303 -9.07 -10.35 17.52
N TYR A 304 -8.55 -9.47 16.67
CA TYR A 304 -7.22 -9.60 16.10
C TYR A 304 -6.57 -8.24 15.85
N TRP A 305 -5.27 -8.16 16.09
CA TRP A 305 -4.38 -7.04 15.73
C TRP A 305 -4.94 -5.63 15.99
N GLY A 306 -4.67 -5.11 17.18
CA GLY A 306 -4.85 -3.70 17.50
C GLY A 306 -3.60 -2.86 17.16
N GLN A 307 -3.82 -1.65 16.68
CA GLN A 307 -2.76 -0.70 16.34
C GLN A 307 -3.16 0.70 16.78
N LEU A 308 -2.26 1.36 17.52
CA LEU A 308 -2.37 2.75 17.90
C LEU A 308 -1.20 3.52 17.28
N GLU A 309 -1.50 4.62 16.58
CA GLU A 309 -0.50 5.49 15.97
C GLU A 309 -0.72 6.94 16.44
N ILE A 310 0.35 7.69 16.74
CA ILE A 310 0.28 9.13 17.03
C ILE A 310 0.21 9.91 15.70
N ARG A 311 -0.93 9.74 15.01
CA ARG A 311 -1.33 10.44 13.79
C ARG A 311 -2.84 10.38 13.66
N ASN A 312 -3.47 11.43 13.14
CA ASN A 312 -4.90 11.52 12.81
C ASN A 312 -5.39 10.61 11.65
N ALA A 313 -4.64 9.58 11.27
CA ALA A 313 -4.93 8.68 10.15
C ALA A 313 -4.21 7.35 10.30
N PRO A 314 -4.91 6.20 10.20
CA PRO A 314 -4.28 4.89 10.31
C PRO A 314 -3.43 4.55 9.08
N THR A 315 -2.36 3.79 9.28
CA THR A 315 -1.54 3.22 8.19
C THR A 315 -1.71 1.70 8.10
N SER A 316 -0.93 1.04 7.24
CA SER A 316 -0.89 -0.41 7.16
C SER A 316 -0.54 -1.04 8.50
N PRO A 317 -0.95 -2.30 8.72
CA PRO A 317 -0.59 -3.07 9.91
C PRO A 317 0.92 -3.10 10.19
N ILE A 318 1.29 -2.82 11.44
CA ILE A 318 2.64 -2.87 12.01
C ILE A 318 2.59 -3.84 13.19
N TRP A 319 3.25 -4.98 13.03
CA TRP A 319 3.19 -6.07 13.99
C TRP A 319 4.17 -5.81 15.13
N THR A 320 3.71 -5.95 16.37
CA THR A 320 4.51 -5.76 17.59
C THR A 320 4.46 -6.99 18.46
N ASN A 321 5.57 -7.31 19.12
CA ASN A 321 5.69 -8.49 19.98
C ASN A 321 6.67 -8.25 21.14
N GLY A 322 6.18 -7.57 22.18
CA GLY A 322 6.91 -7.25 23.40
C GLY A 322 7.50 -5.83 23.42
N SER A 323 7.48 -5.11 22.30
CA SER A 323 7.92 -3.71 22.15
C SER A 323 7.20 -3.03 21.00
N THR A 324 7.17 -1.70 21.01
CA THR A 324 6.70 -0.91 19.86
C THR A 324 7.62 -1.13 18.66
N GLU A 325 7.08 -1.03 17.46
CA GLU A 325 7.81 -1.20 16.21
C GLU A 325 7.47 -0.06 15.25
N THR A 326 8.44 0.37 14.46
CA THR A 326 8.31 1.47 13.50
C THR A 326 8.43 0.95 12.07
N ARG A 327 7.39 1.16 11.28
CA ARG A 327 7.44 1.00 9.82
C ARG A 327 8.01 2.27 9.20
N GLN A 328 9.05 2.12 8.37
CA GLN A 328 9.67 3.23 7.65
C GLN A 328 8.75 3.76 6.55
N SER A 329 8.90 5.04 6.20
CA SER A 329 8.18 5.66 5.08
C SER A 329 8.55 5.02 3.75
N ASP A 330 7.60 5.06 2.81
CA ASP A 330 7.86 4.79 1.41
C ASP A 330 8.53 5.99 0.74
N ASN A 331 9.47 5.72 -0.17
CA ASN A 331 10.09 6.70 -1.02
C ASN A 331 10.33 6.11 -2.42
N ILE A 332 9.39 6.38 -3.32
CA ILE A 332 9.44 5.91 -4.71
C ILE A 332 10.13 6.95 -5.57
N GLN A 333 11.15 6.52 -6.32
CA GLN A 333 11.95 7.41 -7.14
C GLN A 333 12.16 6.88 -8.54
N VAL A 334 12.08 7.76 -9.53
CA VAL A 334 12.46 7.51 -10.92
C VAL A 334 13.66 8.36 -11.24
N VAL A 335 14.77 7.74 -11.63
CA VAL A 335 16.00 8.47 -11.98
C VAL A 335 15.83 9.09 -13.36
N ALA A 336 16.30 10.32 -13.53
CA ALA A 336 16.27 11.03 -14.80
C ALA A 336 17.40 10.52 -15.71
N ASP A 337 17.07 9.66 -16.67
CA ASP A 337 18.01 8.98 -17.55
C ASP A 337 17.71 9.17 -19.05
N GLY A 338 16.76 10.04 -19.40
CA GLY A 338 16.45 10.41 -20.79
C GLY A 338 14.96 10.50 -21.13
N TRP A 339 14.07 10.07 -20.23
CA TRP A 339 12.62 10.26 -20.40
C TRP A 339 12.18 11.71 -20.17
N GLN A 340 12.93 12.48 -19.37
CA GLN A 340 12.60 13.83 -18.96
C GLN A 340 13.05 14.89 -19.99
N ASN A 341 12.27 15.97 -20.11
CA ASN A 341 12.73 17.24 -20.65
C ASN A 341 12.78 18.26 -19.50
N ARG A 342 13.96 18.85 -19.27
CA ARG A 342 14.18 19.72 -18.10
C ARG A 342 13.54 21.09 -18.27
N ARG A 343 13.35 21.54 -19.51
CA ARG A 343 12.88 22.90 -19.82
C ARG A 343 11.38 23.03 -19.99
N GLN A 344 10.69 21.92 -20.19
CA GLN A 344 9.23 21.92 -20.32
C GLN A 344 8.71 20.52 -20.08
N ALA A 345 7.53 20.43 -19.48
CA ALA A 345 6.87 19.16 -19.25
C ALA A 345 5.38 19.33 -19.03
N SER A 346 4.66 18.22 -19.20
CA SER A 346 3.36 18.00 -18.55
C SER A 346 3.44 16.73 -17.70
N LEU A 347 2.86 16.78 -16.51
CA LEU A 347 2.79 15.67 -15.58
C LEU A 347 1.33 15.44 -15.20
N HIS A 348 0.87 14.20 -15.34
CA HIS A 348 -0.43 13.75 -14.86
C HIS A 348 -0.23 12.73 -13.74
N VAL A 349 -0.92 12.91 -12.61
CA VAL A 349 -0.87 12.02 -11.46
C VAL A 349 -2.29 11.73 -11.00
N GLU A 350 -2.63 10.44 -10.92
CA GLU A 350 -3.83 9.95 -10.25
C GLU A 350 -3.43 9.31 -8.92
N MET A 351 -4.04 9.73 -7.82
CA MET A 351 -3.83 9.14 -6.51
C MET A 351 -5.07 9.17 -5.65
N SER A 352 -5.18 8.23 -4.73
CA SER A 352 -6.14 8.26 -3.62
C SER A 352 -5.39 8.65 -2.35
N VAL A 353 -5.95 9.54 -1.54
CA VAL A 353 -5.34 9.95 -0.28
C VAL A 353 -6.26 9.49 0.85
N LYS A 354 -5.71 8.76 1.82
CA LYS A 354 -6.45 8.43 3.05
C LYS A 354 -6.71 9.73 3.82
N GLU A 355 -7.84 9.82 4.52
CA GLU A 355 -8.14 10.99 5.33
C GLU A 355 -7.05 11.25 6.39
N GLY A 356 -6.79 12.52 6.69
CA GLY A 356 -5.69 13.01 7.55
C GLY A 356 -4.39 13.37 6.80
N GLY A 357 -3.30 13.56 7.56
CA GLY A 357 -2.01 14.06 7.05
C GLY A 357 -1.96 15.58 6.81
N GLU A 358 -0.80 16.09 6.41
CA GLU A 358 -0.59 17.53 6.19
C GLU A 358 -1.08 17.93 4.79
N LYS A 359 -1.67 19.13 4.66
CA LYS A 359 -2.11 19.63 3.34
C LYS A 359 -0.96 19.82 2.36
N GLU A 360 0.24 20.02 2.88
CA GLU A 360 1.47 20.27 2.12
C GLU A 360 2.20 18.98 1.68
N ASP A 361 1.68 17.79 2.01
CA ASP A 361 2.27 16.52 1.58
C ASP A 361 2.47 16.47 0.06
N ASN A 362 3.59 15.90 -0.40
CA ASN A 362 4.01 16.01 -1.79
C ASN A 362 3.36 14.92 -2.65
N VAL A 363 2.61 15.33 -3.67
CA VAL A 363 2.04 14.46 -4.70
C VAL A 363 3.15 13.93 -5.61
N ALA A 364 3.96 14.84 -6.13
CA ALA A 364 5.13 14.53 -6.93
C ALA A 364 6.17 15.64 -6.80
N THR A 365 7.44 15.27 -6.83
CA THR A 365 8.54 16.23 -6.85
C THR A 365 9.48 15.92 -8.01
N LEU A 366 9.79 16.92 -8.84
CA LEU A 366 10.91 16.88 -9.78
C LEU A 366 12.09 17.60 -9.14
N GLY A 367 13.28 16.99 -9.06
CA GLY A 367 14.38 17.70 -8.41
C GLY A 367 15.79 17.20 -8.70
N ALA A 368 16.77 17.97 -8.22
CA ALA A 368 18.19 17.75 -8.42
C ALA A 368 18.76 16.62 -7.55
N GLY A 369 17.91 16.05 -6.69
CA GLY A 369 18.25 14.95 -5.80
C GLY A 369 19.25 15.32 -4.69
N ARG A 370 19.52 16.61 -4.53
CA ARG A 370 20.41 17.16 -3.50
C ARG A 370 20.03 18.62 -3.27
N GLY A 371 20.24 19.09 -2.04
CA GLY A 371 19.90 20.46 -1.67
C GLY A 371 18.39 20.73 -1.77
N ASN A 372 18.03 22.00 -1.98
CA ASN A 372 16.63 22.41 -2.03
C ASN A 372 16.11 22.66 -3.46
N GLU A 373 16.84 22.22 -4.49
CA GLU A 373 16.46 22.48 -5.89
C GLU A 373 15.40 21.48 -6.39
N ARG A 374 14.14 21.96 -6.43
CA ARG A 374 12.96 21.13 -6.72
C ARG A 374 11.79 21.93 -7.28
N MET A 375 10.96 21.26 -8.07
CA MET A 375 9.57 21.63 -8.33
C MET A 375 8.67 20.62 -7.62
N VAL A 376 7.70 21.13 -6.87
CA VAL A 376 6.77 20.34 -6.07
C VAL A 376 5.36 20.55 -6.58
N LEU A 377 4.62 19.46 -6.66
CA LEU A 377 3.17 19.41 -6.69
C LEU A 377 2.71 18.89 -5.33
N SER A 378 1.97 19.67 -4.56
CA SER A 378 1.46 19.28 -3.24
C SER A 378 0.03 18.73 -3.31
N LYS A 379 -0.38 18.09 -2.21
CA LYS A 379 -1.74 17.59 -2.00
C LYS A 379 -2.77 18.71 -2.19
N GLU A 380 -2.64 19.89 -1.57
CA GLU A 380 -3.51 21.06 -1.82
C GLU A 380 -3.42 21.74 -3.18
N GLY A 381 -2.84 21.05 -4.16
CA GLY A 381 -2.77 21.52 -5.53
C GLY A 381 -1.87 22.75 -5.68
N GLN A 382 -0.91 22.95 -4.76
CA GLN A 382 0.10 23.97 -4.94
C GLN A 382 1.19 23.46 -5.87
N MET A 383 1.68 24.37 -6.73
CA MET A 383 2.95 24.20 -7.42
C MET A 383 3.93 25.29 -6.97
N TYR A 384 5.12 24.87 -6.57
CA TYR A 384 6.20 25.82 -6.26
C TYR A 384 7.55 25.28 -6.71
N VAL A 385 8.48 26.21 -6.97
CA VAL A 385 9.84 25.89 -7.39
C VAL A 385 10.83 26.54 -6.45
N THR A 386 11.73 25.73 -5.91
CA THR A 386 12.85 26.18 -5.10
C THR A 386 14.15 25.91 -5.84
N THR A 387 15.05 26.88 -5.82
CA THR A 387 16.40 26.79 -6.41
C THR A 387 17.45 27.26 -5.39
N PRO A 388 18.75 27.04 -5.63
CA PRO A 388 19.80 27.59 -4.77
C PRO A 388 19.76 29.12 -4.64
N GLU A 389 19.18 29.80 -5.62
CA GLU A 389 19.03 31.25 -5.66
C GLU A 389 17.73 31.76 -4.98
N GLY A 390 17.00 30.88 -4.29
CA GLY A 390 15.74 31.19 -3.60
C GLY A 390 14.52 30.45 -4.16
N SER A 391 13.39 30.59 -3.46
CA SER A 391 12.10 30.04 -3.86
C SER A 391 11.33 31.01 -4.72
N ASN A 392 10.82 30.53 -5.86
CA ASN A 392 9.73 31.18 -6.60
C ASN A 392 8.46 30.39 -6.32
N PHE A 393 7.56 31.00 -5.56
CA PHE A 393 6.23 30.48 -5.36
C PHE A 393 5.33 31.01 -6.47
N ASN A 394 4.61 30.10 -7.13
CA ASN A 394 3.54 30.48 -8.02
C ASN A 394 2.36 29.51 -7.81
N GLY A 395 1.91 29.41 -6.56
CA GLY A 395 0.83 28.52 -6.15
C GLY A 395 -0.48 29.28 -5.98
N ASN A 396 -1.55 28.70 -6.51
CA ASN A 396 -2.88 28.89 -5.96
C ASN A 396 -3.08 27.74 -4.96
N SER A 397 -3.47 28.04 -3.72
CA SER A 397 -3.96 27.00 -2.82
C SER A 397 -5.40 26.70 -3.24
N TYR A 398 -5.67 25.46 -3.60
CA TYR A 398 -7.03 24.99 -3.78
C TYR A 398 -7.40 24.36 -2.44
N ASP A 399 -8.34 24.93 -1.69
CA ASP A 399 -8.92 24.26 -0.53
C ASP A 399 -9.73 23.05 -1.05
N LEU A 400 -9.02 21.97 -1.38
CA LEU A 400 -9.59 20.77 -2.00
C LEU A 400 -10.24 19.93 -0.91
N ASN A 401 -11.48 19.51 -1.17
CA ASN A 401 -12.05 18.37 -0.48
C ASN A 401 -11.41 17.12 -1.09
N PHE A 402 -10.28 16.68 -0.53
CA PHE A 402 -9.65 15.44 -0.99
C PHE A 402 -10.61 14.28 -0.88
N HIS A 403 -10.72 13.52 -1.96
CA HIS A 403 -11.63 12.40 -2.04
C HIS A 403 -10.89 11.10 -1.71
N PRO A 404 -11.43 10.24 -0.83
CA PRO A 404 -10.88 8.91 -0.58
C PRO A 404 -10.96 7.99 -1.81
N GLU A 405 -11.79 8.32 -2.81
CA GLU A 405 -11.82 7.60 -4.09
C GLU A 405 -10.52 7.83 -4.87
N PHE A 406 -10.32 9.03 -5.43
CA PHE A 406 -9.05 9.50 -5.99
C PHE A 406 -9.16 10.98 -6.38
N THR A 407 -8.01 11.61 -6.63
CA THR A 407 -7.85 12.94 -7.21
C THR A 407 -6.91 12.84 -8.40
N ARG A 408 -7.24 13.54 -9.48
CA ARG A 408 -6.37 13.69 -10.66
C ARG A 408 -5.73 15.06 -10.62
N TYR A 409 -4.40 15.08 -10.63
CA TYR A 409 -3.61 16.29 -10.79
C TYR A 409 -2.99 16.30 -12.18
N ALA A 410 -3.09 17.41 -12.89
CA ALA A 410 -2.29 17.63 -14.08
C ALA A 410 -1.64 19.00 -14.04
N VAL A 411 -0.35 19.06 -14.38
CA VAL A 411 0.43 20.28 -14.38
C VAL A 411 1.29 20.34 -15.63
N SER A 412 1.42 21.52 -16.22
CA SER A 412 2.39 21.76 -17.29
C SER A 412 3.18 23.03 -17.02
N TYR A 413 4.41 23.04 -17.49
CA TYR A 413 5.28 24.21 -17.40
C TYR A 413 6.21 24.32 -18.61
N GLU A 414 6.62 25.55 -18.87
CA GLU A 414 7.79 25.90 -19.68
C GLU A 414 8.73 26.77 -18.83
N GLU A 415 10.02 26.48 -18.90
CA GLU A 415 11.09 27.20 -18.21
C GLU A 415 11.10 28.67 -18.64
N ALA A 416 11.07 29.58 -17.65
CA ALA A 416 10.86 31.01 -17.87
C ALA A 416 9.60 31.37 -18.69
N GLY A 417 8.68 30.42 -18.86
CA GLY A 417 7.45 30.52 -19.63
C GLY A 417 6.23 30.20 -18.77
N SER A 418 5.12 29.88 -19.42
CA SER A 418 3.83 29.69 -18.77
C SER A 418 3.78 28.43 -17.89
N MET A 419 2.82 28.43 -16.96
CA MET A 419 2.44 27.26 -16.18
C MET A 419 0.93 27.10 -16.19
N HIS A 420 0.48 25.85 -16.24
CA HIS A 420 -0.93 25.48 -16.17
C HIS A 420 -1.12 24.34 -15.17
N MET A 421 -2.25 24.34 -14.49
CA MET A 421 -2.63 23.30 -13.58
C MET A 421 -4.12 23.06 -13.64
N THR A 422 -4.51 21.79 -13.59
CA THR A 422 -5.90 21.36 -13.51
C THR A 422 -6.04 20.20 -12.55
N ILE A 423 -7.18 20.14 -11.88
CA ILE A 423 -7.53 19.09 -10.93
C ILE A 423 -8.93 18.60 -11.27
N ASP A 424 -9.10 17.28 -11.24
CA ASP A 424 -10.36 16.56 -11.45
C ASP A 424 -11.11 17.00 -12.72
N ASN A 425 -10.46 16.83 -13.86
CA ASN A 425 -11.01 17.03 -15.21
C ASN A 425 -11.48 18.47 -15.42
N GLY A 426 -10.70 19.45 -14.97
CA GLY A 426 -11.05 20.86 -15.12
C GLY A 426 -11.94 21.45 -14.02
N ALA A 427 -12.32 20.66 -12.99
CA ALA A 427 -13.07 21.19 -11.86
C ALA A 427 -12.33 22.37 -11.19
N ASN A 428 -11.00 22.32 -11.20
CA ASN A 428 -10.13 23.34 -10.64
C ASN A 428 -8.93 23.64 -11.55
N SER A 429 -9.11 24.53 -12.52
CA SER A 429 -8.08 24.93 -13.48
C SER A 429 -7.52 26.33 -13.23
N ARG A 430 -6.20 26.51 -13.37
CA ARG A 430 -5.51 27.82 -13.27
C ARG A 430 -4.28 27.89 -14.17
N SER A 431 -3.87 29.12 -14.46
CA SER A 431 -2.61 29.44 -15.14
C SER A 431 -1.80 30.36 -14.23
N PRO A 432 -1.00 29.83 -13.28
CA PRO A 432 -0.34 30.65 -12.26
C PRO A 432 0.61 31.71 -12.83
N GLY A 433 1.06 31.57 -14.07
CA GLY A 433 2.01 32.50 -14.72
C GLY A 433 3.38 31.85 -14.83
N ALA A 434 4.46 32.64 -14.85
CA ALA A 434 5.79 32.14 -15.21
C ALA A 434 6.77 31.96 -14.03
N MET A 435 7.68 31.00 -14.17
CA MET A 435 8.85 30.88 -13.30
C MET A 435 9.90 31.94 -13.69
N ASN A 436 9.95 33.07 -13.00
CA ASN A 436 10.87 34.15 -13.38
C ASN A 436 12.35 33.80 -13.11
N GLY A 437 13.11 33.56 -14.18
CA GLY A 437 14.57 33.52 -14.18
C GLY A 437 15.19 32.39 -13.36
N LYS A 438 14.48 31.26 -13.20
CA LYS A 438 14.97 30.08 -12.47
C LYS A 438 15.06 28.88 -13.39
N HIS A 439 16.16 28.16 -13.27
CA HIS A 439 16.44 26.91 -13.96
C HIS A 439 16.35 25.77 -12.95
N LEU A 440 15.80 24.63 -13.36
CA LEU A 440 15.67 23.44 -12.52
C LEU A 440 16.52 22.30 -13.08
N ASP A 441 17.48 21.83 -12.30
CA ASP A 441 18.11 20.54 -12.53
C ASP A 441 17.16 19.40 -12.12
N VAL A 442 16.69 18.63 -13.10
CA VAL A 442 15.91 17.41 -12.86
C VAL A 442 16.83 16.19 -13.03
N THR A 443 17.11 15.55 -11.89
CA THR A 443 17.88 14.29 -11.80
C THR A 443 17.04 13.11 -11.34
N ARG A 444 15.88 13.38 -10.72
CA ARG A 444 14.90 12.36 -10.33
C ARG A 444 13.51 12.96 -10.23
N MET A 445 12.52 12.10 -10.31
CA MET A 445 11.16 12.35 -9.83
C MET A 445 10.92 11.49 -8.59
N THR A 446 10.27 12.03 -7.57
CA THR A 446 9.74 11.26 -6.44
C THR A 446 8.22 11.34 -6.41
N LEU A 447 7.57 10.27 -5.97
CA LEU A 447 6.12 10.13 -5.97
C LEU A 447 5.63 9.98 -4.54
N GLY A 448 4.63 10.78 -4.14
CA GLY A 448 4.08 10.72 -2.79
C GLY A 448 5.05 11.16 -1.68
N THR A 449 6.18 11.79 -2.00
CA THR A 449 7.22 12.21 -1.05
C THR A 449 8.14 13.30 -1.63
N GLN A 450 8.94 13.93 -0.77
CA GLN A 450 9.97 14.89 -1.13
C GLN A 450 11.20 14.25 -1.82
N HIS A 451 11.89 15.02 -2.66
CA HIS A 451 13.00 14.51 -3.50
C HIS A 451 14.30 14.13 -2.76
N THR A 452 14.49 14.58 -1.52
CA THR A 452 15.76 14.46 -0.77
C THR A 452 15.63 13.73 0.56
N SER A 453 14.41 13.55 1.04
CA SER A 453 14.10 12.94 2.32
C SER A 453 12.75 12.28 2.25
N ALA A 454 12.54 11.23 3.05
CA ALA A 454 11.25 10.58 3.20
C ALA A 454 10.34 11.37 4.18
N THR A 455 10.22 12.68 3.93
CA THR A 455 9.35 13.65 4.62
C THR A 455 8.23 14.08 3.68
N ASP A 456 7.18 14.71 4.24
CA ASP A 456 5.98 15.18 3.51
C ASP A 456 5.37 14.05 2.65
N VAL A 457 5.23 12.89 3.29
CA VAL A 457 4.89 11.63 2.62
C VAL A 457 3.38 11.41 2.69
N ILE A 458 2.76 11.27 1.52
CA ILE A 458 1.34 10.98 1.41
C ILE A 458 1.02 9.63 2.04
N ASN A 459 -0.06 9.57 2.83
CA ASN A 459 -0.70 8.33 3.24
C ASN A 459 -1.83 8.01 2.25
N GLY A 460 -1.62 7.06 1.33
CA GLY A 460 -2.57 6.84 0.24
C GLY A 460 -2.10 5.86 -0.83
N TYR A 461 -2.72 5.91 -2.00
CA TYR A 461 -2.40 5.06 -3.14
C TYR A 461 -1.95 5.89 -4.33
N ILE A 462 -0.77 5.60 -4.85
CA ILE A 462 -0.31 6.10 -6.15
C ILE A 462 -0.89 5.17 -7.22
N ARG A 463 -1.71 5.73 -8.11
CA ARG A 463 -2.50 4.94 -9.08
C ARG A 463 -1.89 5.02 -10.47
N ARG A 464 -1.72 6.23 -11.00
CA ARG A 464 -1.13 6.48 -12.33
C ARG A 464 -0.23 7.69 -12.34
N VAL A 465 0.87 7.61 -13.07
CA VAL A 465 1.78 8.74 -13.30
C VAL A 465 2.22 8.75 -14.75
N HIS A 466 1.90 9.81 -15.48
CA HIS A 466 2.31 10.00 -16.87
C HIS A 466 3.12 11.29 -17.01
N TYR A 467 4.30 11.20 -17.59
CA TYR A 467 5.14 12.38 -17.90
C TYR A 467 5.24 12.57 -19.40
N TYR A 468 5.11 13.81 -19.84
CA TYR A 468 5.21 14.24 -21.23
C TYR A 468 6.35 15.26 -21.34
N PRO A 469 7.32 15.08 -22.27
CA PRO A 469 8.52 15.91 -22.34
C PRO A 469 8.29 17.23 -23.11
N PHE A 470 7.08 17.75 -23.08
CA PHE A 470 6.65 18.98 -23.71
C PHE A 470 5.50 19.60 -22.91
N MET A 471 5.35 20.92 -23.02
CA MET A 471 4.26 21.64 -22.38
C MET A 471 2.95 21.44 -23.16
N MET A 472 1.88 21.11 -22.45
CA MET A 472 0.51 21.17 -22.95
C MET A 472 -0.14 22.49 -22.52
N ASP A 473 -1.07 23.01 -23.33
CA ASP A 473 -1.92 24.10 -22.89
C ASP A 473 -2.97 23.61 -21.87
N LEU A 474 -3.73 24.55 -21.30
CA LEU A 474 -4.69 24.22 -20.26
C LEU A 474 -5.83 23.31 -20.77
N ALA A 475 -6.27 23.47 -22.02
CA ALA A 475 -7.36 22.68 -22.58
C ALA A 475 -6.91 21.24 -22.86
N ASP A 476 -5.69 21.08 -23.37
CA ASP A 476 -5.07 19.77 -23.58
C ASP A 476 -4.83 19.04 -22.24
N LEU A 477 -4.40 19.77 -21.19
CA LEU A 477 -4.26 19.21 -19.85
C LEU A 477 -5.60 18.73 -19.26
N GLU A 478 -6.67 19.51 -19.43
CA GLU A 478 -8.01 19.12 -18.97
C GLU A 478 -8.52 17.87 -19.70
N ALA A 479 -8.23 17.74 -21.00
CA ALA A 479 -8.61 16.58 -21.81
C ALA A 479 -7.75 15.31 -21.56
N LEU A 480 -6.62 15.48 -20.87
CA LEU A 480 -5.68 14.41 -20.55
C LEU A 480 -6.11 13.59 -19.32
N GLN A 481 -6.80 14.24 -18.36
CA GLN A 481 -7.35 13.62 -17.15
C GLN A 481 -8.55 12.73 -17.47
#